data_AF-A0A7Y7IVD3-F1
#
_entry.id   AF-A0A7Y7IVD3-F1
#
_cell.length_a   1.000
_cell.length_b   1.000
_cell.length_c   1.000
_cell.angle_alpha   90.00
_cell.angle_beta   90.00
_cell.angle_gamma   90.00
#
_symmetry.space_group_name_H-M   'P 1'
#
loop_
_entity.id
_entity.type
_entity.pdbx_description
1 polymer ?
#
loop_
_entity_poly.entity_id
_entity_poly.type
_entity_poly.pdbx_seq_one_letter_code
_entity_poly.pdbx_strand_id
1 'polypeptide(L)' 'AVHRPPDHPARPAGWVPLDGFWARRGYARLPGLSCTYPWKEVGTGHEVPHRLDFWGRALGAVPLPEQLLEDR' A
#
# COMPACT_ATOMS: atom_id res chain seq x y z
N ALA A 1 1.99 -1.33 -2.40
CA ALA A 1 1.25 -0.13 -2.81
C ALA A 1 1.80 1.07 -2.05
N VAL A 2 1.82 2.27 -2.66
CA VAL A 2 2.30 3.50 -1.98
C VAL A 2 1.34 3.87 -0.85
N HIS A 3 1.87 4.07 0.36
CA HIS A 3 1.13 4.60 1.49
C HIS A 3 0.97 6.11 1.32
N ARG A 4 -0.25 6.60 1.12
CA ARG A 4 -0.56 8.04 1.14
C ARG A 4 -1.39 8.37 2.37
N PRO A 5 -0.94 9.30 3.24
CA PRO A 5 -1.74 9.78 4.34
C PRO A 5 -3.10 10.35 3.88
N PRO A 6 -4.17 10.24 4.69
CA PRO A 6 -5.48 10.74 4.33
C PRO A 6 -5.52 12.26 4.15
N ASP A 7 -4.61 13.00 4.77
CA ASP A 7 -4.44 14.45 4.70
C ASP A 7 -3.44 14.91 3.63
N HIS A 8 -2.99 14.02 2.74
CA HIS A 8 -2.00 14.37 1.72
C HIS A 8 -2.48 15.54 0.84
N PRO A 9 -1.67 16.62 0.67
CA PRO A 9 -2.12 17.86 0.03
C PRO A 9 -2.53 17.68 -1.44
N ALA A 10 -1.92 16.72 -2.14
CA ALA A 10 -2.27 16.38 -3.51
C ALA A 10 -3.50 15.44 -3.65
N ARG A 11 -4.27 15.18 -2.58
CA ARG A 11 -5.46 14.32 -2.63
C ARG A 11 -6.61 15.05 -3.34
N PRO A 12 -7.10 14.58 -4.51
CA PRO A 12 -8.19 15.24 -5.22
C PRO A 12 -9.54 15.02 -4.53
N ALA A 13 -10.52 15.88 -4.87
CA ALA A 13 -11.91 15.66 -4.48
C ALA A 13 -12.45 14.35 -5.07
N GLY A 14 -13.15 13.56 -4.26
CA GLY A 14 -13.68 12.26 -4.69
C GLY A 14 -12.63 11.15 -4.81
N TRP A 15 -11.43 11.33 -4.24
CA TRP A 15 -10.42 10.28 -4.20
C TRP A 15 -10.96 8.98 -3.57
N VAL A 16 -10.68 7.85 -4.23
CA VAL A 16 -11.06 6.52 -3.75
C VAL A 16 -9.79 5.75 -3.38
N PRO A 17 -9.72 5.15 -2.18
CA PRO A 17 -8.59 4.33 -1.78
C PRO A 17 -8.44 3.07 -2.64
N LEU A 18 -7.20 2.62 -2.82
CA LEU A 18 -6.90 1.42 -3.61
C LEU A 18 -7.30 0.12 -2.90
N ASP A 19 -7.65 0.18 -1.61
CA ASP A 19 -8.02 -0.98 -0.79
C ASP A 19 -9.12 -1.81 -1.45
N GLY A 20 -10.20 -1.15 -1.90
CA GLY A 20 -11.29 -1.84 -2.61
C GLY A 20 -10.87 -2.40 -3.97
N PHE A 21 -9.91 -1.77 -4.66
CA PHE A 21 -9.39 -2.26 -5.95
C PHE A 21 -8.60 -3.56 -5.79
N TRP A 22 -7.77 -3.65 -4.74
CA TRP A 22 -6.95 -4.82 -4.42
C TRP A 22 -7.79 -5.96 -3.84
N ALA A 23 -8.67 -5.67 -2.90
CA ALA A 23 -9.56 -6.66 -2.28
C ALA A 23 -10.41 -7.38 -3.34
N ARG A 24 -10.96 -6.66 -4.31
CA ARG A 24 -11.72 -7.25 -5.44
C ARG A 24 -10.89 -8.18 -6.34
N ARG A 25 -9.57 -8.12 -6.28
CA ARG A 25 -8.65 -9.02 -7.01
C ARG A 25 -8.12 -10.17 -6.14
N GLY A 26 -8.60 -10.28 -4.91
CA GLY A 26 -8.20 -11.29 -3.94
C GLY A 26 -6.89 -10.96 -3.21
N TYR A 27 -6.44 -9.71 -3.25
CA TYR A 27 -5.29 -9.29 -2.45
C TYR A 27 -5.74 -8.80 -1.07
N ALA A 28 -4.99 -9.19 -0.05
CA ALA A 28 -5.12 -8.69 1.32
C ALA A 28 -3.93 -7.78 1.66
N ARG A 29 -4.19 -6.72 2.42
CA ARG A 29 -3.14 -5.88 3.01
C ARG A 29 -2.37 -6.71 4.05
N LEU A 30 -1.05 -6.54 4.10
CA LEU A 30 -0.18 -7.17 5.09
C LEU A 30 0.28 -6.11 6.10
N PRO A 31 -0.45 -5.86 7.20
CA PRO A 31 -0.36 -4.59 7.92
C PRO A 31 0.98 -4.35 8.62
N GLY A 32 1.67 -5.42 9.03
CA GLY A 32 3.01 -5.37 9.60
C GLY A 32 4.16 -5.29 8.58
N LEU A 33 3.87 -5.25 7.27
CA LEU A 33 4.89 -5.24 6.22
C LEU A 33 4.83 -3.95 5.41
N SER A 34 5.88 -3.14 5.57
CA SER A 34 6.15 -1.98 4.72
C SER A 34 7.65 -1.89 4.39
N CYS A 35 7.99 -1.21 3.31
CA CYS A 35 9.35 -0.75 3.04
C CYS A 35 9.38 0.75 2.77
N THR A 36 10.57 1.35 2.90
CA THR A 36 10.82 2.72 2.48
C THR A 36 11.69 2.69 1.24
N TYR A 37 11.28 3.41 0.19
CA TYR A 37 12.05 3.55 -1.03
C TYR A 37 12.06 5.02 -1.47
N PRO A 38 13.23 5.61 -1.77
CA PRO A 38 13.30 6.98 -2.26
C PRO A 38 12.98 7.05 -3.75
N TRP A 39 12.22 8.06 -4.17
CA TRP A 39 12.12 8.45 -5.57
C TRP A 39 11.87 9.93 -5.72
N LYS A 40 12.11 10.46 -6.91
CA LYS A 40 11.84 11.86 -7.23
C LYS A 40 10.35 12.07 -7.49
N GLU A 41 9.71 12.88 -6.65
CA GLU A 41 8.34 13.36 -6.87
C GLU A 41 8.30 14.45 -7.94
N VAL A 42 7.12 14.65 -8.54
CA VAL A 42 6.90 15.76 -9.47
C VAL A 42 6.99 17.07 -8.67
N GLY A 43 7.92 17.95 -9.06
CA GLY A 43 8.09 19.28 -8.45
C GLY A 43 9.06 19.37 -7.27
N THR A 44 9.56 18.26 -6.70
CA THR A 44 10.53 18.32 -5.58
C THR A 44 11.96 18.58 -6.04
N GLY A 45 12.33 18.20 -7.27
CA GLY A 45 13.70 18.37 -7.79
C GLY A 45 14.72 17.36 -7.26
N HIS A 46 14.43 16.70 -6.13
CA HIS A 46 15.23 15.69 -5.45
C HIS A 46 14.39 14.46 -5.06
N GLU A 47 15.05 13.38 -4.67
CA GLU A 47 14.38 12.18 -4.16
C GLU A 47 13.81 12.38 -2.77
N VAL A 48 12.61 11.86 -2.54
CA VAL A 48 11.90 11.88 -1.26
C VAL A 48 11.67 10.43 -0.84
N PRO A 49 11.83 10.07 0.45
CA PRO A 49 11.51 8.74 0.93
C PRO A 49 10.00 8.53 0.95
N HIS A 50 9.57 7.35 0.51
CA HIS A 50 8.17 6.97 0.51
C HIS A 50 7.96 5.59 1.12
N ARG A 51 6.88 5.46 1.89
CA ARG A 51 6.47 4.19 2.47
C ARG A 51 5.61 3.41 1.47
N LEU A 52 5.92 2.13 1.29
CA LEU A 52 5.11 1.19 0.52
C LEU A 52 4.61 0.08 1.43
N ASP A 53 3.31 -0.17 1.43
CA ASP A 53 2.68 -1.28 2.15
C ASP A 53 2.59 -2.52 1.25
N PHE A 54 2.85 -3.69 1.79
CA PHE A 54 2.75 -4.94 1.05
C PHE A 54 1.30 -5.44 0.98
N TRP A 55 0.98 -6.04 -0.16
CA TRP A 55 -0.29 -6.70 -0.42
C TRP A 55 0.00 -8.10 -0.95
N GLY A 56 -0.65 -9.10 -0.39
CA GLY A 56 -0.44 -10.51 -0.73
C GLY A 56 -1.69 -11.14 -1.32
N ARG A 57 -1.51 -12.16 -2.16
CA ARG A 57 -2.58 -13.06 -2.61
C ARG A 57 -2.04 -14.48 -2.69
N ALA A 58 -2.75 -15.43 -2.08
CA ALA A 58 -2.46 -16.84 -2.28
C ALA A 58 -2.74 -17.24 -3.74
N LEU A 59 -1.81 -17.94 -4.37
CA LEU A 59 -1.94 -18.38 -5.78
C LEU A 59 -2.45 -19.82 -5.91
N GLY A 60 -2.65 -20.53 -4.79
CA GLY A 60 -3.11 -21.92 -4.77
C GLY A 60 -3.97 -22.21 -3.52
N ALA A 61 -4.17 -23.49 -3.21
CA ALA A 61 -5.05 -23.92 -2.12
C ALA A 61 -4.57 -23.53 -0.71
N VAL A 62 -3.28 -23.20 -0.57
CA VAL A 62 -2.71 -22.77 0.72
C VAL A 62 -2.96 -21.27 0.90
N PRO A 63 -3.70 -20.84 1.93
CA PRO A 63 -3.94 -19.42 2.19
C PRO A 63 -2.67 -18.71 2.63
N LEU A 64 -2.71 -17.37 2.64
CA LEU A 64 -1.64 -16.59 3.28
C LEU A 64 -1.59 -16.93 4.77
N PRO A 65 -0.39 -17.04 5.38
CA PRO A 65 -0.25 -17.18 6.83
C PRO A 65 -1.01 -16.08 7.58
N GLU A 66 -1.79 -16.44 8.60
CA GLU A 66 -2.61 -15.51 9.39
C GLU A 66 -1.75 -14.41 10.03
N GLN A 67 -0.53 -14.73 10.44
CA GLN A 67 0.42 -13.81 11.07
C GLN A 67 0.82 -12.64 10.15
N LEU A 68 0.64 -12.78 8.83
CA LEU A 68 0.88 -11.69 7.88
C LEU A 68 -0.33 -10.76 7.74
N LEU A 69 -1.51 -11.20 8.18
CA LEU A 69 -2.77 -10.46 8.10
C LEU A 69 -3.08 -9.66 9.37
N GLU A 70 -2.37 -9.96 10.46
CA GLU A 70 -2.49 -9.27 11.74
C GLU A 70 -1.83 -7.87 11.72
N ASP A 71 -2.46 -6.91 12.42
CA ASP A 71 -1.83 -5.64 12.79
C ASP A 71 -0.84 -5.91 13.93
N ARG A 72 0.46 -5.93 13.62
CA ARG A 72 1.55 -6.12 14.60
C ARG A 72 2.14 -4.80 15.09
#